data_AF-A0A661BDL9-F1
#
_entry.id   AF-A0A661BDL9-F1
#
_cell.length_a   1.000
_cell.length_b   1.000
_cell.length_c   1.000
_cell.angle_alpha   90.00
_cell.angle_beta   90.00
_cell.angle_gamma   90.00
#
_symmetry.space_group_name_H-M   'P 1'
#
loop_
_entity.id
_entity.type
_entity.pdbx_description
1 polymer ?
#
loop_
_entity_poly.entity_id
_entity_poly.type
_entity_poly.pdbx_seq_one_letter_code
_entity_poly.pdbx_strand_id
1 'polypeptide(L)'
;MLGFLNSIFLPLLVASLIPLLIHLLTRKKLKFVHFSSLRFIQEKERKRMKRLRLKQILLLILRMLIILFIVAAFARPVWRGEMSGSAKAHERTYVIIAMDNSYSMGQESGGIELFTRAKAEASHIISMLTSGDELSIMAFNDEPTLLTEKPTRNFRMAEEMLDTLSLSGGGTNIASAISLALSLSDESKLLNKELYILTDNRASGWRKLVPLREKQPSIRIFAIPFEAETDDNRGIVTLEFPHTILERGKPATVKLLARNYSGKRRNGVLASLSVDGRRVSQASFDRMPAGSESSVNLSFRAPAGGFHSGFAELEEDNLMMDNRYFFVLRVPERIKVLVVGDSESEYLFPKLALNPTGADTSYISVDAINSSRSAGQLLTDYDVLLVSGATTLSDEFISRLTSFVESGGGFLFIASNKSDMDFFQESLFHRLVALEFEKQKPSSGFLTISSFDIEHPIFEPFREIGELPEVHFYWNVRARNYSGYRTIASLSSGDPLILESKAGEGKILIITSGSSREESDIATSALFVPLLHR
;
A
#
# COMPACT_ATOMS: atom_id res chain seq x y z
N MET A 1 50.36 -25.54 -1.58
CA MET A 1 51.39 -25.28 -2.61
C MET A 1 51.66 -23.78 -2.72
N LEU A 2 52.91 -23.37 -2.96
CA LEU A 2 53.22 -21.97 -3.24
C LEU A 2 52.70 -21.62 -4.64
N GLY A 3 51.78 -20.65 -4.75
CA GLY A 3 51.19 -20.21 -6.01
C GLY A 3 51.57 -18.76 -6.33
N PHE A 4 51.50 -18.38 -7.59
CA PHE A 4 51.74 -17.00 -8.04
C PHE A 4 50.53 -16.52 -8.82
N LEU A 5 49.96 -15.38 -8.42
CA LEU A 5 48.81 -14.78 -9.13
C LEU A 5 49.21 -14.33 -10.54
N ASN A 6 50.45 -13.87 -10.71
CA ASN A 6 50.98 -13.41 -11.99
C ASN A 6 52.24 -14.22 -12.36
N SER A 7 52.03 -15.43 -12.87
CA SER A 7 53.13 -16.36 -13.24
C SER A 7 54.01 -15.84 -14.39
N ILE A 8 53.57 -14.85 -15.16
CA ILE A 8 54.32 -14.26 -16.29
C ILE A 8 55.59 -13.51 -15.85
N PHE A 9 55.69 -13.10 -14.57
CA PHE A 9 56.86 -12.40 -14.05
C PHE A 9 57.93 -13.34 -13.49
N LEU A 10 57.67 -14.65 -13.39
CA LEU A 10 58.65 -15.64 -12.89
C LEU A 10 59.96 -15.70 -13.71
N PRO A 11 59.95 -15.58 -15.05
CA PRO A 11 61.19 -15.54 -15.84
C PRO A 11 62.11 -14.36 -15.48
N LEU A 12 61.57 -13.23 -14.95
CA LEU A 12 62.40 -12.10 -14.50
C LEU A 12 63.29 -12.45 -13.30
N LEU A 13 63.08 -13.57 -12.63
CA LEU A 13 63.94 -14.02 -11.53
C LEU A 13 65.38 -14.26 -12.01
N VAL A 14 65.58 -14.57 -13.31
CA VAL A 14 66.93 -14.64 -13.92
C VAL A 14 67.66 -13.30 -13.84
N ALA A 15 66.95 -12.16 -13.81
CA ALA A 15 67.56 -10.85 -13.68
C ALA A 15 68.26 -10.63 -12.33
N SER A 16 67.89 -11.36 -11.26
CA SER A 16 68.58 -11.27 -9.97
C SER A 16 70.01 -11.82 -10.03
N LEU A 17 70.38 -12.56 -11.08
CA LEU A 17 71.73 -13.05 -11.33
C LEU A 17 72.64 -12.02 -12.03
N ILE A 18 72.08 -10.93 -12.57
CA ILE A 18 72.85 -9.90 -13.28
C ILE A 18 73.96 -9.29 -12.40
N PRO A 19 73.71 -8.88 -11.14
CA PRO A 19 74.77 -8.36 -10.26
C PRO A 19 75.88 -9.38 -9.98
N LEU A 20 75.53 -10.67 -9.89
CA LEU A 20 76.47 -11.77 -9.69
C LEU A 20 77.39 -11.94 -10.91
N LEU A 21 76.80 -11.96 -12.12
CA LEU A 21 77.53 -12.08 -13.38
C LEU A 21 78.46 -10.88 -13.59
N ILE A 22 77.99 -9.65 -13.37
CA ILE A 22 78.82 -8.45 -13.44
C ILE A 22 79.95 -8.53 -12.40
N HIS A 23 79.67 -8.97 -11.17
CA HIS A 23 80.70 -9.12 -10.14
C HIS A 23 81.78 -10.12 -10.55
N LEU A 24 81.41 -11.24 -11.18
CA LEU A 24 82.33 -12.27 -11.64
C LEU A 24 83.19 -11.78 -12.83
N LEU A 25 82.57 -11.05 -13.76
CA LEU A 25 83.21 -10.49 -14.96
C LEU A 25 84.12 -9.29 -14.63
N THR A 26 83.82 -8.52 -13.57
CA THR A 26 84.60 -7.33 -13.18
C THR A 26 85.76 -7.66 -12.25
N ARG A 27 86.16 -8.93 -12.13
CA ARG A 27 87.39 -9.31 -11.43
C ARG A 27 88.61 -8.74 -12.17
N LYS A 28 89.03 -7.54 -11.78
CA LYS A 28 90.23 -6.90 -12.33
C LYS A 28 91.44 -7.81 -12.09
N LYS A 29 92.18 -8.12 -13.17
CA LYS A 29 93.53 -8.69 -13.08
C LYS A 29 94.38 -7.71 -12.27
N LEU A 30 94.97 -8.19 -11.18
CA LEU A 30 95.87 -7.40 -10.34
C LEU A 30 97.05 -6.95 -11.20
N LYS A 31 97.19 -5.64 -11.43
CA LYS A 31 98.42 -5.08 -12.00
C LYS A 31 99.46 -5.01 -10.89
N PHE A 32 100.51 -5.81 -11.00
CA PHE A 32 101.66 -5.73 -10.12
C PHE A 32 102.45 -4.46 -10.49
N VAL A 33 102.63 -3.57 -9.52
CA VAL A 33 103.52 -2.42 -9.62
C VAL A 33 104.62 -2.64 -8.59
N HIS A 34 105.88 -2.63 -9.03
CA HIS A 34 107.02 -2.74 -8.12
C HIS A 34 107.23 -1.43 -7.39
N PHE A 35 107.23 -1.47 -6.06
CA PHE A 35 107.60 -0.34 -5.22
C PHE A 35 108.58 -0.80 -4.13
N SER A 36 109.44 0.12 -3.68
CA SER A 36 110.47 -0.16 -2.68
C SER A 36 109.96 -0.02 -1.24
N SER A 37 110.15 -1.09 -0.44
CA SER A 37 109.91 -1.22 1.01
C SER A 37 108.45 -1.39 1.49
N LEU A 38 108.00 -2.64 1.62
CA LEU A 38 106.69 -3.08 2.14
C LEU A 38 106.63 -3.35 3.65
N ARG A 39 107.76 -3.23 4.36
CA ARG A 39 107.92 -3.82 5.70
C ARG A 39 106.99 -3.23 6.78
N PHE A 40 106.47 -2.01 6.57
CA PHE A 40 105.58 -1.32 7.51
C PHE A 40 104.08 -1.37 7.15
N ILE A 41 103.69 -1.91 5.99
CA ILE A 41 102.28 -1.91 5.52
C ILE A 41 101.55 -3.25 5.82
N GLN A 42 102.29 -4.35 5.93
CA GLN A 42 101.71 -5.70 6.03
C GLN A 42 100.92 -5.96 7.33
N GLU A 43 101.20 -5.23 8.41
CA GLU A 43 100.60 -5.50 9.72
C GLU A 43 99.21 -4.85 9.91
N LYS A 44 98.88 -3.79 9.16
CA LYS A 44 97.60 -3.06 9.26
C LYS A 44 96.56 -3.45 8.19
N GLU A 45 96.95 -4.15 7.12
CA GLU A 45 96.05 -4.47 5.99
C GLU A 45 95.24 -5.77 6.14
N ARG A 46 95.72 -6.79 6.88
CA ARG A 46 95.00 -8.08 6.97
C ARG A 46 93.59 -7.94 7.56
N LYS A 47 93.39 -7.08 8.57
CA LYS A 47 92.05 -6.83 9.17
C LYS A 47 91.17 -5.97 8.24
N ARG A 48 91.72 -4.97 7.54
CA ARG A 48 90.97 -4.08 6.63
C ARG A 48 90.51 -4.81 5.37
N MET A 49 91.35 -5.68 4.80
CA MET A 49 91.02 -6.47 3.61
C MET A 49 89.95 -7.53 3.87
N LYS A 50 89.94 -8.19 5.04
CA LYS A 50 88.84 -9.09 5.43
C LYS A 50 87.51 -8.34 5.57
N ARG A 51 87.51 -7.17 6.20
CA ARG A 51 86.30 -6.34 6.38
C ARG A 51 85.77 -5.77 5.07
N LEU A 52 86.66 -5.41 4.14
CA LEU A 52 86.29 -4.98 2.78
C LEU A 52 85.70 -6.11 1.95
N ARG A 53 86.28 -7.32 1.98
CA ARG A 53 85.72 -8.50 1.30
C ARG A 53 84.34 -8.87 1.86
N LEU A 54 84.17 -8.83 3.18
CA LEU A 54 82.88 -9.12 3.81
C LEU A 54 81.82 -8.07 3.43
N LYS A 55 82.18 -6.78 3.44
CA LYS A 55 81.29 -5.72 2.96
C LYS A 55 80.92 -5.88 1.49
N GLN A 56 81.86 -6.27 0.63
CA GLN A 56 81.60 -6.50 -0.79
C GLN A 56 80.67 -7.69 -1.04
N ILE A 57 80.85 -8.80 -0.32
CA ILE A 57 79.94 -9.96 -0.40
C ILE A 57 78.55 -9.58 0.11
N LEU A 58 78.47 -8.85 1.23
CA LEU A 58 77.19 -8.40 1.79
C LEU A 58 76.46 -7.42 0.86
N LEU A 59 77.18 -6.47 0.25
CA LEU A 59 76.66 -5.55 -0.77
C LEU A 59 76.17 -6.29 -2.02
N LEU A 60 76.86 -7.35 -2.43
CA LEU A 60 76.45 -8.17 -3.56
C LEU A 60 75.15 -8.91 -3.25
N ILE A 61 75.05 -9.56 -2.09
CA ILE A 61 73.84 -10.25 -1.62
C ILE A 61 72.66 -9.27 -1.55
N LEU A 62 72.88 -8.08 -0.97
CA LEU A 62 71.84 -7.07 -0.85
C LEU A 62 71.32 -6.60 -2.22
N ARG A 63 72.21 -6.39 -3.21
CA ARG A 63 71.80 -6.04 -4.58
C ARG A 63 70.96 -7.13 -5.24
N MET A 64 71.29 -8.40 -5.03
CA MET A 64 70.49 -9.51 -5.55
C MET A 64 69.13 -9.61 -4.85
N LEU A 65 69.08 -9.40 -3.53
CA LEU A 65 67.84 -9.41 -2.74
C LEU A 65 66.87 -8.29 -3.12
N ILE A 66 67.37 -7.09 -3.42
CA ILE A 66 66.51 -5.98 -3.88
C ILE A 66 65.78 -6.36 -5.17
N ILE A 67 66.50 -6.91 -6.16
CA ILE A 67 65.90 -7.34 -7.43
C ILE A 67 64.93 -8.50 -7.19
N LEU A 68 65.30 -9.46 -6.33
CA LEU A 68 64.43 -10.58 -5.96
C LEU A 68 63.12 -10.11 -5.33
N PHE A 69 63.16 -9.15 -4.40
CA PHE A 69 61.96 -8.63 -3.76
C PHE A 69 61.08 -7.80 -4.68
N ILE A 70 61.67 -7.06 -5.63
CA ILE A 70 60.90 -6.37 -6.67
C ILE A 70 60.16 -7.40 -7.53
N VAL A 71 60.84 -8.44 -8.00
CA VAL A 71 60.22 -9.51 -8.79
C VAL A 71 59.13 -10.23 -7.98
N ALA A 72 59.39 -10.52 -6.69
CA ALA A 72 58.39 -11.12 -5.80
C ALA A 72 57.16 -10.22 -5.58
N ALA A 73 57.34 -8.90 -5.45
CA ALA A 73 56.24 -7.96 -5.31
C ALA A 73 55.32 -7.94 -6.54
N PHE A 74 55.89 -8.05 -7.75
CA PHE A 74 55.12 -8.16 -9.00
C PHE A 74 54.51 -9.56 -9.22
N ALA A 75 55.22 -10.63 -8.85
CA ALA A 75 54.73 -12.00 -8.94
C ALA A 75 53.60 -12.31 -7.94
N ARG A 76 53.49 -11.51 -6.87
CA ARG A 76 52.51 -11.65 -5.77
C ARG A 76 52.40 -13.11 -5.30
N PRO A 77 53.43 -13.65 -4.62
CA PRO A 77 53.40 -14.99 -4.09
C PRO A 77 52.24 -15.12 -3.10
N VAL A 78 51.35 -16.07 -3.36
CA VAL A 78 50.23 -16.40 -2.49
C VAL A 78 50.46 -17.78 -1.91
N TRP A 79 50.31 -17.89 -0.59
CA TRP A 79 50.32 -19.18 0.08
C TRP A 79 48.96 -19.82 -0.14
N ARG A 80 48.83 -20.65 -1.19
CA ARG A 80 47.66 -21.53 -1.34
C ARG A 80 47.86 -22.73 -0.42
N GLY A 81 47.48 -22.56 0.84
CA GLY A 81 47.50 -23.61 1.84
C GLY A 81 46.42 -24.64 1.55
N GLU A 82 46.77 -25.73 0.87
CA GLU A 82 46.24 -27.04 1.23
C GLU A 82 47.03 -27.50 2.45
N MET A 83 46.50 -27.19 3.62
CA MET A 83 47.02 -27.68 4.88
C MET A 83 46.54 -29.12 5.03
N SER A 84 47.29 -30.05 4.43
CA SER A 84 47.12 -31.49 4.66
C SER A 84 47.47 -31.79 6.13
N GLY A 85 46.45 -31.86 6.99
CA GLY A 85 46.62 -32.17 8.41
C GLY A 85 45.41 -31.95 9.31
N SER A 86 44.20 -32.00 8.75
CA SER A 86 42.90 -32.22 9.40
C SER A 86 41.88 -32.03 8.28
N ALA A 87 40.83 -32.85 8.23
CA ALA A 87 39.65 -32.48 7.46
C ALA A 87 39.34 -31.01 7.79
N LYS A 88 39.05 -30.17 6.80
CA LYS A 88 38.33 -28.91 7.05
C LYS A 88 37.05 -29.33 7.76
N ALA A 89 37.07 -29.35 9.09
CA ALA A 89 35.86 -29.35 9.86
C ALA A 89 35.14 -28.11 9.39
N HIS A 90 33.98 -28.29 8.76
CA HIS A 90 33.05 -27.19 8.54
C HIS A 90 32.96 -26.45 9.88
N GLU A 91 33.49 -25.22 9.95
CA GLU A 91 33.48 -24.47 11.19
C GLU A 91 32.02 -24.17 11.49
N ARG A 92 31.55 -24.64 12.65
CA ARG A 92 30.13 -24.56 13.03
C ARG A 92 29.59 -23.15 12.83
N THR A 93 28.57 -23.03 12.00
CA THR A 93 28.01 -21.76 11.57
C THR A 93 26.56 -21.65 12.02
N TYR A 94 26.19 -20.46 12.51
CA TYR A 94 24.79 -20.12 12.72
C TYR A 94 24.25 -19.42 11.47
N VAL A 95 23.33 -20.08 10.78
CA VAL A 95 22.72 -19.61 9.54
C VAL A 95 21.32 -19.10 9.81
N ILE A 96 21.03 -17.87 9.37
CA ILE A 96 19.73 -17.24 9.42
C ILE A 96 19.26 -17.06 7.98
N ILE A 97 18.14 -17.69 7.63
CA ILE A 97 17.49 -17.52 6.32
C ILE A 97 16.31 -16.57 6.51
N ALA A 98 16.39 -15.39 5.92
CA ALA A 98 15.30 -14.43 5.83
C ALA A 98 14.72 -14.48 4.42
N MET A 99 13.49 -14.95 4.31
CA MET A 99 12.80 -15.12 3.03
C MET A 99 11.77 -14.01 2.84
N ASP A 100 11.90 -13.25 1.77
CA ASP A 100 10.92 -12.26 1.37
C ASP A 100 9.65 -12.98 0.90
N ASN A 101 8.52 -12.70 1.54
CA ASN A 101 7.21 -13.20 1.13
C ASN A 101 6.23 -12.06 0.82
N SER A 102 6.77 -10.89 0.47
CA SER A 102 5.99 -9.75 -0.02
C SER A 102 5.29 -10.05 -1.34
N TYR A 103 4.33 -9.19 -1.70
CA TYR A 103 3.50 -9.42 -2.88
C TYR A 103 4.30 -9.49 -4.19
N SER A 104 5.40 -8.74 -4.31
CA SER A 104 6.20 -8.67 -5.52
C SER A 104 7.03 -9.93 -5.78
N MET A 105 7.27 -10.75 -4.75
CA MET A 105 7.87 -12.09 -4.90
C MET A 105 6.96 -13.07 -5.65
N GLY A 106 5.66 -12.74 -5.81
CA GLY A 106 4.73 -13.48 -6.66
C GLY A 106 4.94 -13.24 -8.16
N GLN A 107 5.89 -12.39 -8.55
CA GLN A 107 6.16 -12.17 -9.96
C GLN A 107 6.69 -13.46 -10.61
N GLU A 108 6.16 -13.81 -11.77
CA GLU A 108 6.62 -14.92 -12.59
C GLU A 108 7.78 -14.51 -13.50
N SER A 109 8.76 -15.40 -13.58
CA SER A 109 9.87 -15.32 -14.50
C SER A 109 10.03 -16.69 -15.15
N GLY A 110 9.92 -16.79 -16.48
CA GLY A 110 9.92 -18.07 -17.19
C GLY A 110 8.84 -19.06 -16.72
N GLY A 111 7.67 -18.56 -16.30
CA GLY A 111 6.55 -19.36 -15.81
C GLY A 111 6.72 -19.92 -14.39
N ILE A 112 7.68 -19.41 -13.62
CA ILE A 112 7.92 -19.79 -12.23
C ILE A 112 8.00 -18.51 -11.39
N GLU A 113 7.24 -18.46 -10.29
CA GLU A 113 7.28 -17.37 -9.32
C GLU A 113 8.67 -17.19 -8.70
N LEU A 114 9.10 -15.94 -8.46
CA LEU A 114 10.35 -15.63 -7.77
C LEU A 114 10.37 -16.25 -6.36
N PHE A 115 9.23 -16.28 -5.67
CA PHE A 115 9.08 -16.92 -4.36
C PHE A 115 9.40 -18.41 -4.39
N THR A 116 8.95 -19.12 -5.44
CA THR A 116 9.25 -20.54 -5.62
C THR A 116 10.74 -20.77 -5.86
N ARG A 117 11.40 -19.88 -6.63
CA ARG A 117 12.86 -19.92 -6.82
C ARG A 117 13.61 -19.64 -5.50
N ALA A 118 13.11 -18.70 -4.70
CA ALA A 118 13.65 -18.40 -3.38
C ALA A 118 13.53 -19.59 -2.42
N LYS A 119 12.40 -20.33 -2.42
CA LYS A 119 12.26 -21.55 -1.62
C LYS A 119 13.27 -22.62 -2.03
N ALA A 120 13.45 -22.81 -3.33
CA ALA A 120 14.42 -23.77 -3.85
C ALA A 120 15.85 -23.42 -3.41
N GLU A 121 16.22 -22.13 -3.46
CA GLU A 121 17.54 -21.68 -3.00
C GLU A 121 17.69 -21.80 -1.47
N ALA A 122 16.66 -21.48 -0.69
CA ALA A 122 16.66 -21.71 0.76
C ALA A 122 16.85 -23.19 1.09
N SER A 123 16.16 -24.09 0.38
CA SER A 123 16.31 -25.55 0.54
C SER A 123 17.72 -26.01 0.18
N HIS A 124 18.29 -25.44 -0.89
CA HIS A 124 19.68 -25.69 -1.28
C HIS A 124 20.66 -25.23 -0.20
N ILE A 125 20.46 -24.06 0.42
CA ILE A 125 21.26 -23.58 1.57
C ILE A 125 21.16 -24.56 2.75
N ILE A 126 19.95 -25.01 3.09
CA ILE A 126 19.72 -25.98 4.18
C ILE A 126 20.45 -27.30 3.90
N SER A 127 20.46 -27.77 2.65
CA SER A 127 21.13 -29.03 2.25
C SER A 127 22.65 -29.00 2.41
N MET A 128 23.26 -27.81 2.46
CA MET A 128 24.70 -27.63 2.68
C MET A 128 25.09 -27.63 4.17
N LEU A 129 24.12 -27.56 5.08
CA LEU A 129 24.36 -27.54 6.52
C LEU A 129 24.75 -28.92 7.06
N THR A 130 25.59 -28.92 8.08
CA THR A 130 26.07 -30.11 8.78
C THR A 130 25.51 -30.16 10.19
N SER A 131 25.58 -31.32 10.86
CA SER A 131 25.02 -31.51 12.21
C SER A 131 25.59 -30.58 13.30
N GLY A 132 26.70 -29.88 13.02
CA GLY A 132 27.31 -28.91 13.92
C GLY A 132 26.69 -27.51 13.85
N ASP A 133 25.92 -27.24 12.80
CA ASP A 133 25.39 -25.91 12.48
C ASP A 133 24.06 -25.64 13.19
N GLU A 134 23.68 -24.37 13.24
CA GLU A 134 22.40 -23.92 13.78
C GLU A 134 21.68 -23.15 12.68
N LEU A 135 20.35 -23.31 12.58
CA LEU A 135 19.52 -22.69 11.57
C LEU A 135 18.36 -21.93 12.23
N SER A 136 18.10 -20.72 11.74
CA SER A 136 16.83 -20.03 11.96
C SER A 136 16.23 -19.59 10.63
N ILE A 137 14.92 -19.80 10.45
CA ILE A 137 14.19 -19.35 9.25
C ILE A 137 13.15 -18.31 9.67
N MET A 138 13.12 -17.18 8.96
CA MET A 138 12.07 -16.18 9.07
C MET A 138 11.51 -15.86 7.68
N ALA A 139 10.22 -15.55 7.62
CA ALA A 139 9.61 -14.88 6.48
C ALA A 139 9.49 -13.38 6.80
N PHE A 140 9.57 -12.51 5.80
CA PHE A 140 9.35 -11.08 6.02
C PHE A 140 8.58 -10.42 4.87
N ASN A 141 7.71 -9.51 5.26
CA ASN A 141 7.00 -8.57 4.40
C ASN A 141 7.13 -7.17 5.02
N ASP A 142 6.05 -6.56 5.49
CA ASP A 142 6.07 -5.36 6.33
C ASP A 142 6.74 -5.61 7.69
N GLU A 143 6.56 -6.81 8.25
CA GLU A 143 7.16 -7.27 9.51
C GLU A 143 7.76 -8.69 9.36
N PRO A 144 8.85 -9.01 10.08
CA PRO A 144 9.46 -10.33 10.02
C PRO A 144 8.78 -11.29 11.00
N THR A 145 8.45 -12.49 10.54
CA THR A 145 7.90 -13.58 11.35
C THR A 145 8.90 -14.73 11.41
N LEU A 146 9.34 -15.08 12.62
CA LEU A 146 10.23 -16.22 12.84
C LEU A 146 9.44 -17.52 12.79
N LEU A 147 9.88 -18.49 11.98
CA LEU A 147 9.23 -19.80 11.83
C LEU A 147 9.81 -20.82 12.81
N THR A 148 11.12 -20.77 12.99
CA THR A 148 11.83 -21.59 13.98
C THR A 148 11.95 -20.78 15.27
N GLU A 149 11.03 -20.95 16.23
CA GLU A 149 10.99 -20.20 17.51
C GLU A 149 12.36 -20.00 18.18
N LYS A 150 13.29 -20.95 17.98
CA LYS A 150 14.70 -20.92 18.40
C LYS A 150 15.62 -21.50 17.32
N PRO A 151 16.94 -21.21 17.37
CA PRO A 151 17.91 -21.86 16.51
C PRO A 151 17.81 -23.38 16.61
N THR A 152 17.59 -24.04 15.47
CA THR A 152 17.38 -25.48 15.38
C THR A 152 18.55 -26.18 14.68
N ARG A 153 18.76 -27.45 15.03
CA ARG A 153 19.64 -28.37 14.28
C ARG A 153 18.84 -29.44 13.53
N ASN A 154 17.51 -29.42 13.66
CA ASN A 154 16.62 -30.31 12.95
C ASN A 154 16.27 -29.69 11.60
N PHE A 155 17.17 -29.85 10.63
CA PHE A 155 17.05 -29.23 9.31
C PHE A 155 15.84 -29.75 8.53
N ARG A 156 15.45 -31.01 8.72
CA ARG A 156 14.23 -31.57 8.12
C ARG A 156 12.96 -30.84 8.60
N MET A 157 12.85 -30.58 9.90
CA MET A 157 11.72 -29.79 10.43
C MET A 157 11.73 -28.35 9.89
N ALA A 158 12.90 -27.76 9.72
CA ALA A 158 13.04 -26.42 9.16
C ALA A 158 12.62 -26.37 7.68
N GLU A 159 12.96 -27.41 6.91
CA GLU A 159 12.53 -27.61 5.53
C GLU A 159 11.00 -27.80 5.43
N GLU A 160 10.41 -28.62 6.30
CA GLU A 160 8.95 -28.75 6.40
C GLU A 160 8.26 -27.40 6.71
N MET A 161 8.83 -26.58 7.59
CA MET A 161 8.33 -25.23 7.89
C MET A 161 8.46 -24.29 6.69
N LEU A 162 9.58 -24.34 5.97
CA LEU A 162 9.81 -23.56 4.76
C LEU A 162 8.76 -23.89 3.67
N ASP A 163 8.39 -25.16 3.53
CA ASP A 163 7.38 -25.59 2.57
C ASP A 163 5.99 -25.01 2.86
N THR A 164 5.63 -24.83 4.13
CA THR A 164 4.33 -24.23 4.52
C THR A 164 4.20 -22.74 4.23
N LEU A 165 5.30 -22.04 3.94
CA LEU A 165 5.24 -20.61 3.68
C LEU A 165 4.43 -20.28 2.42
N SER A 166 3.63 -19.22 2.49
CA SER A 166 2.93 -18.67 1.34
C SER A 166 3.33 -17.21 1.12
N LEU A 167 3.08 -16.74 -0.11
CA LEU A 167 3.09 -15.32 -0.41
C LEU A 167 2.08 -14.58 0.47
N SER A 168 2.41 -13.33 0.78
CA SER A 168 1.54 -12.39 1.49
C SER A 168 1.20 -11.20 0.59
N GLY A 169 0.04 -10.57 0.83
CA GLY A 169 -0.33 -9.31 0.17
C GLY A 169 0.39 -8.07 0.74
N GLY A 170 1.35 -8.26 1.65
CA GLY A 170 2.08 -7.18 2.31
C GLY A 170 3.20 -6.59 1.46
N GLY A 171 3.70 -5.44 1.89
CA GLY A 171 4.89 -4.80 1.31
C GLY A 171 6.18 -5.48 1.76
N THR A 172 7.30 -4.75 1.70
CA THR A 172 8.63 -5.28 2.04
C THR A 172 9.36 -4.32 2.97
N ASN A 173 10.00 -4.85 4.01
CA ASN A 173 10.77 -4.10 4.99
C ASN A 173 12.04 -4.87 5.41
N ILE A 174 13.06 -4.83 4.55
CA ILE A 174 14.32 -5.56 4.76
C ILE A 174 15.05 -5.10 6.03
N ALA A 175 14.90 -3.83 6.41
CA ALA A 175 15.51 -3.29 7.62
C ALA A 175 15.05 -4.02 8.89
N SER A 176 13.76 -4.38 8.96
CA SER A 176 13.21 -5.12 10.08
C SER A 176 13.74 -6.55 10.17
N ALA A 177 13.85 -7.26 9.04
CA ALA A 177 14.44 -8.60 8.96
C ALA A 177 15.91 -8.61 9.38
N ILE A 178 16.70 -7.61 8.93
CA ILE A 178 18.08 -7.43 9.36
C ILE A 178 18.15 -7.17 10.88
N SER A 179 17.24 -6.35 11.41
CA SER A 179 17.25 -6.00 12.84
C SER A 179 16.95 -7.22 13.71
N LEU A 180 15.95 -8.03 13.33
CA LEU A 180 15.65 -9.30 14.00
C LEU A 180 16.82 -10.29 13.88
N ALA A 181 17.42 -10.41 12.69
CA ALA A 181 18.57 -11.29 12.47
C ALA A 181 19.78 -10.88 13.33
N LEU A 182 20.03 -9.59 13.52
CA LEU A 182 21.08 -9.09 14.41
C LEU A 182 20.82 -9.51 15.86
N SER A 183 19.60 -9.33 16.36
CA SER A 183 19.21 -9.76 17.72
C SER A 183 19.39 -11.27 17.91
N LEU A 184 18.92 -12.08 16.95
CA LEU A 184 19.11 -13.53 16.96
C LEU A 184 20.59 -13.91 16.92
N SER A 185 21.39 -13.19 16.14
CA SER A 185 22.82 -13.44 16.01
C SER A 185 23.54 -13.22 17.34
N ASP A 186 23.18 -12.20 18.12
CA ASP A 186 23.79 -11.88 19.40
C ASP A 186 23.53 -12.94 20.48
N GLU A 187 22.43 -13.70 20.36
CA GLU A 187 22.10 -14.81 21.27
C GLU A 187 22.91 -16.09 20.99
N SER A 188 23.37 -16.29 19.74
CA SER A 188 24.14 -17.48 19.38
C SER A 188 25.58 -17.42 19.88
N LYS A 189 26.05 -18.56 20.40
CA LYS A 189 27.42 -18.77 20.89
C LYS A 189 28.41 -19.12 19.78
N LEU A 190 27.93 -19.40 18.56
CA LEU A 190 28.79 -19.72 17.42
C LEU A 190 29.55 -18.48 16.94
N LEU A 191 30.82 -18.68 16.55
CA LEU A 191 31.68 -17.59 16.07
C LEU A 191 31.33 -17.17 14.65
N ASN A 192 30.98 -18.14 13.79
CA ASN A 192 30.57 -17.90 12.43
C ASN A 192 29.05 -17.72 12.39
N LYS A 193 28.61 -16.58 11.86
CA LYS A 193 27.19 -16.22 11.75
C LYS A 193 26.93 -15.66 10.36
N GLU A 194 25.87 -16.12 9.72
CA GLU A 194 25.51 -15.75 8.36
C GLU A 194 24.01 -15.47 8.26
N LEU A 195 23.64 -14.37 7.60
CA LEU A 195 22.29 -14.02 7.24
C LEU A 195 22.16 -14.08 5.72
N TYR A 196 21.25 -14.90 5.21
CA TYR A 196 20.86 -14.94 3.82
C TYR A 196 19.50 -14.26 3.67
N ILE A 197 19.44 -13.19 2.90
CA ILE A 197 18.22 -12.45 2.58
C ILE A 197 17.85 -12.82 1.15
N LEU A 198 16.76 -13.55 0.97
CA LEU A 198 16.26 -13.98 -0.33
C LEU A 198 15.12 -13.05 -0.74
N THR A 199 15.34 -12.18 -1.74
CA THR A 199 14.41 -11.09 -2.10
C THR A 199 14.52 -10.75 -3.58
N ASP A 200 13.50 -10.10 -4.15
CA ASP A 200 13.51 -9.56 -5.51
C ASP A 200 14.32 -8.25 -5.65
N ASN A 201 14.91 -7.79 -4.55
CA ASN A 201 15.79 -6.61 -4.47
C ASN A 201 15.12 -5.31 -4.95
N ARG A 202 13.79 -5.21 -4.84
CA ARG A 202 13.06 -3.97 -5.17
C ARG A 202 13.49 -2.82 -4.26
N ALA A 203 13.70 -1.64 -4.85
CA ALA A 203 14.19 -0.47 -4.13
C ALA A 203 13.30 -0.06 -2.93
N SER A 204 11.98 -0.31 -3.00
CA SER A 204 11.03 -0.05 -1.92
C SER A 204 11.40 -0.74 -0.60
N GLY A 205 11.83 -2.00 -0.66
CA GLY A 205 12.18 -2.80 0.52
C GLY A 205 13.39 -2.28 1.31
N TRP A 206 14.26 -1.52 0.64
CA TRP A 206 15.49 -0.97 1.22
C TRP A 206 15.34 0.45 1.78
N ARG A 207 14.24 1.16 1.49
CA ARG A 207 14.09 2.60 1.84
C ARG A 207 14.17 2.88 3.34
N LYS A 208 13.75 1.91 4.17
CA LYS A 208 13.75 2.02 5.63
C LYS A 208 15.10 1.63 6.26
N LEU A 209 16.09 1.23 5.46
CA LEU A 209 17.39 0.82 5.96
C LEU A 209 18.12 2.03 6.54
N VAL A 210 18.31 2.04 7.85
CA VAL A 210 19.18 3.02 8.53
C VAL A 210 20.62 2.53 8.40
N PRO A 211 21.59 3.39 8.05
CA PRO A 211 23.00 3.01 8.01
C PRO A 211 23.44 2.43 9.36
N LEU A 212 23.99 1.22 9.37
CA LEU A 212 24.62 0.60 10.54
C LEU A 212 25.85 1.43 10.93
N ARG A 213 25.69 2.43 11.79
CA ARG A 213 26.66 3.52 11.88
C ARG A 213 27.82 3.33 12.85
N GLU A 214 27.86 2.30 13.71
CA GLU A 214 28.84 2.32 14.82
C GLU A 214 29.59 1.01 15.14
N LYS A 215 29.16 -0.17 14.69
CA LYS A 215 29.95 -1.42 14.81
C LYS A 215 29.69 -2.30 13.60
N GLN A 216 30.75 -2.87 13.02
CA GLN A 216 30.58 -3.98 12.07
C GLN A 216 29.81 -5.08 12.78
N PRO A 217 28.65 -5.52 12.26
CA PRO A 217 27.89 -6.59 12.87
C PRO A 217 28.75 -7.86 12.91
N SER A 218 28.57 -8.66 13.96
CA SER A 218 29.29 -9.95 14.14
C SER A 218 28.81 -11.04 13.15
N ILE A 219 27.88 -10.70 12.26
CA ILE A 219 27.24 -11.56 11.27
C ILE A 219 27.57 -11.09 9.85
N ARG A 220 27.85 -12.05 8.95
CA ARG A 220 27.98 -11.80 7.51
C ARG A 220 26.59 -11.76 6.89
N ILE A 221 26.29 -10.74 6.10
CA ILE A 221 24.98 -10.57 5.45
C ILE A 221 25.15 -10.76 3.95
N PHE A 222 24.36 -11.68 3.38
CA PHE A 222 24.28 -11.98 1.95
C PHE A 222 22.86 -11.68 1.46
N ALA A 223 22.74 -10.81 0.46
CA ALA A 223 21.49 -10.61 -0.25
C ALA A 223 21.54 -11.42 -1.56
N ILE A 224 20.56 -12.31 -1.74
CA ILE A 224 20.40 -13.13 -2.94
C ILE A 224 19.23 -12.54 -3.75
N PRO A 225 19.51 -11.81 -4.84
CA PRO A 225 18.48 -11.18 -5.64
C PRO A 225 17.81 -12.19 -6.59
N PHE A 226 16.47 -12.13 -6.66
CA PHE A 226 15.66 -12.87 -7.63
C PHE A 226 15.05 -11.87 -8.61
N GLU A 227 15.59 -11.78 -9.82
CA GLU A 227 15.13 -10.81 -10.82
C GLU A 227 14.21 -11.47 -11.86
N ALA A 228 13.15 -10.75 -12.24
CA ALA A 228 12.29 -11.15 -13.35
C ALA A 228 12.88 -10.70 -14.69
N GLU A 229 12.73 -11.53 -15.73
CA GLU A 229 13.25 -11.21 -17.07
C GLU A 229 12.48 -10.08 -17.76
N THR A 230 11.21 -9.90 -17.41
CA THR A 230 10.35 -8.86 -17.98
C THR A 230 9.47 -8.21 -16.92
N ASP A 231 9.43 -6.88 -16.90
CA ASP A 231 8.53 -6.08 -16.06
C ASP A 231 7.16 -5.90 -16.72
N ASP A 232 6.55 -6.98 -17.22
CA ASP A 232 5.17 -6.92 -17.71
C ASP A 232 4.18 -7.04 -16.55
N ASN A 233 3.86 -5.90 -15.92
CA ASN A 233 2.89 -5.82 -14.83
C ASN A 233 1.82 -4.74 -15.08
N ARG A 234 0.57 -5.04 -14.71
CA ARG A 234 -0.63 -4.23 -14.85
C ARG A 234 -1.57 -4.44 -13.65
N GLY A 235 -1.40 -3.68 -12.57
CA GLY A 235 -2.27 -3.82 -11.40
C GLY A 235 -3.57 -3.01 -11.46
N ILE A 236 -4.63 -3.52 -10.83
CA ILE A 236 -5.83 -2.74 -10.51
C ILE A 236 -5.51 -1.78 -9.36
N VAL A 237 -5.80 -0.50 -9.54
CA VAL A 237 -5.61 0.54 -8.52
C VAL A 237 -6.86 0.66 -7.65
N THR A 238 -8.04 0.76 -8.28
CA THR A 238 -9.30 0.91 -7.56
C THR A 238 -10.50 0.56 -8.43
N LEU A 239 -11.64 0.39 -7.78
CA LEU A 239 -12.93 0.16 -8.38
C LEU A 239 -13.94 1.18 -7.84
N GLU A 240 -14.37 2.11 -8.68
CA GLU A 240 -15.29 3.19 -8.34
C GLU A 240 -16.74 2.76 -8.63
N PHE A 241 -17.53 2.57 -7.56
CA PHE A 241 -18.96 2.30 -7.65
C PHE A 241 -19.76 3.60 -7.83
N PRO A 242 -20.94 3.53 -8.47
CA PRO A 242 -21.80 4.71 -8.57
C PRO A 242 -22.25 5.14 -7.17
N HIS A 243 -22.40 6.45 -6.97
CA HIS A 243 -22.90 7.04 -5.71
C HIS A 243 -24.42 6.87 -5.53
N THR A 244 -25.06 6.05 -6.36
CA THR A 244 -26.50 5.83 -6.37
C THR A 244 -26.81 4.44 -5.84
N ILE A 245 -27.96 4.32 -5.19
CA ILE A 245 -28.39 3.02 -4.65
C ILE A 245 -28.63 2.07 -5.83
N LEU A 246 -28.06 0.86 -5.72
CA LEU A 246 -28.27 -0.18 -6.70
C LEU A 246 -29.68 -0.73 -6.58
N GLU A 247 -30.45 -0.60 -7.64
CA GLU A 247 -31.80 -1.13 -7.73
C GLU A 247 -31.81 -2.43 -8.53
N ARG A 248 -32.42 -3.48 -7.94
CA ARG A 248 -32.50 -4.81 -8.55
C ARG A 248 -32.87 -4.75 -10.04
N GLY A 249 -32.03 -5.35 -10.88
CA GLY A 249 -32.25 -5.49 -12.32
C GLY A 249 -32.00 -4.23 -13.15
N LYS A 250 -31.80 -3.05 -12.53
CA LYS A 250 -31.39 -1.84 -13.24
C LYS A 250 -29.91 -1.92 -13.64
N PRO A 251 -29.52 -1.32 -14.77
CA PRO A 251 -28.12 -1.23 -15.16
C PRO A 251 -27.36 -0.34 -14.18
N ALA A 252 -26.15 -0.76 -13.84
CA ALA A 252 -25.18 0.00 -13.06
C ALA A 252 -23.82 -0.08 -13.76
N THR A 253 -23.04 0.98 -13.65
CA THR A 253 -21.71 1.07 -14.25
C THR A 253 -20.70 1.34 -13.17
N VAL A 254 -19.66 0.51 -13.13
CA VAL A 254 -18.52 0.63 -12.23
C VAL A 254 -17.33 1.02 -13.06
N LYS A 255 -16.54 1.98 -12.58
CA LYS A 255 -15.34 2.43 -13.27
C LYS A 255 -14.12 1.77 -12.63
N LEU A 256 -13.42 0.97 -13.42
CA LEU A 256 -12.20 0.29 -13.01
C LEU A 256 -11.00 1.12 -13.40
N LEU A 257 -10.14 1.44 -12.44
CA LEU A 257 -8.87 2.13 -12.66
C LEU A 257 -7.73 1.13 -12.53
N ALA A 258 -6.92 1.01 -13.57
CA ALA A 258 -5.75 0.12 -13.60
C ALA A 258 -4.50 0.90 -14.05
N ARG A 259 -3.33 0.44 -13.61
CA ARG A 259 -2.05 1.06 -13.92
C ARG A 259 -1.17 0.10 -14.69
N ASN A 260 -0.56 0.57 -15.77
CA ASN A 260 0.44 -0.18 -16.50
C ASN A 260 1.82 0.12 -15.92
N TYR A 261 2.42 -0.84 -15.22
CA TYR A 261 3.76 -0.73 -14.63
C TYR A 261 4.88 -1.12 -15.60
N SER A 262 4.53 -1.67 -16.76
CA SER A 262 5.52 -2.02 -17.78
C SER A 262 6.10 -0.79 -18.49
N GLY A 263 7.30 -0.95 -19.03
CA GLY A 263 7.96 0.06 -19.86
C GLY A 263 7.36 0.21 -21.27
N LYS A 264 6.28 -0.51 -21.61
CA LYS A 264 5.67 -0.53 -22.94
C LYS A 264 4.20 -0.19 -22.86
N ARG A 265 3.68 0.47 -23.89
CA ARG A 265 2.22 0.67 -24.03
C ARG A 265 1.53 -0.66 -24.28
N ARG A 266 0.38 -0.87 -23.64
CA ARG A 266 -0.53 -1.99 -23.91
C ARG A 266 -1.85 -1.47 -24.47
N ASN A 267 -2.47 -2.25 -25.35
CA ASN A 267 -3.74 -1.95 -25.98
C ASN A 267 -4.61 -3.21 -25.92
N GLY A 268 -5.92 -3.05 -25.80
CA GLY A 268 -6.86 -4.17 -25.80
C GLY A 268 -6.81 -5.04 -24.55
N VAL A 269 -6.23 -4.54 -23.45
CA VAL A 269 -6.11 -5.28 -22.19
C VAL A 269 -7.50 -5.55 -21.65
N LEU A 270 -7.87 -6.82 -21.46
CA LEU A 270 -9.19 -7.18 -20.98
C LEU A 270 -9.33 -6.98 -19.47
N ALA A 271 -10.47 -6.45 -19.07
CA ALA A 271 -10.94 -6.37 -17.69
C ALA A 271 -12.31 -7.03 -17.58
N SER A 272 -12.55 -7.73 -16.49
CA SER A 272 -13.82 -8.38 -16.22
C SER A 272 -14.34 -8.08 -14.82
N LEU A 273 -15.66 -8.10 -14.67
CA LEU A 273 -16.34 -7.96 -13.38
C LEU A 273 -17.08 -9.25 -13.09
N SER A 274 -16.86 -9.82 -11.91
CA SER A 274 -17.57 -10.99 -11.42
C SER A 274 -18.33 -10.67 -10.13
N VAL A 275 -19.56 -11.14 -10.04
CA VAL A 275 -20.44 -11.02 -8.86
C VAL A 275 -21.05 -12.39 -8.58
N ASP A 276 -20.99 -12.85 -7.33
CA ASP A 276 -21.44 -14.16 -6.89
C ASP A 276 -20.88 -15.32 -7.74
N GLY A 277 -19.60 -15.22 -8.11
CA GLY A 277 -18.89 -16.21 -8.92
C GLY A 277 -19.25 -16.22 -10.41
N ARG A 278 -20.09 -15.30 -10.89
CA ARG A 278 -20.46 -15.17 -12.31
C ARG A 278 -19.86 -13.91 -12.91
N ARG A 279 -19.25 -14.03 -14.09
CA ARG A 279 -18.79 -12.87 -14.87
C ARG A 279 -20.00 -12.10 -15.40
N VAL A 280 -20.21 -10.90 -14.89
CA VAL A 280 -21.35 -10.04 -15.23
C VAL A 280 -21.01 -8.94 -16.24
N SER A 281 -19.72 -8.62 -16.40
CA SER A 281 -19.24 -7.64 -17.38
C SER A 281 -17.84 -7.96 -17.87
N GLN A 282 -17.52 -7.47 -19.07
CA GLN A 282 -16.18 -7.50 -19.63
C GLN A 282 -15.99 -6.31 -20.57
N ALA A 283 -14.84 -5.66 -20.49
CA ALA A 283 -14.46 -4.55 -21.36
C ALA A 283 -12.95 -4.57 -21.62
N SER A 284 -12.47 -3.78 -22.57
CA SER A 284 -11.05 -3.64 -22.86
C SER A 284 -10.58 -2.21 -22.63
N PHE A 285 -9.36 -2.06 -22.12
CA PHE A 285 -8.65 -0.79 -22.19
C PHE A 285 -8.13 -0.58 -23.61
N ASP A 286 -8.67 0.39 -24.34
CA ASP A 286 -8.21 0.72 -25.68
C ASP A 286 -6.72 1.07 -25.71
N ARG A 287 -6.27 1.80 -24.68
CA ARG A 287 -4.89 2.26 -24.54
C ARG A 287 -4.50 2.40 -23.07
N MET A 288 -3.44 1.69 -22.69
CA MET A 288 -2.74 1.84 -21.41
C MET A 288 -1.29 2.30 -21.65
N PRO A 289 -1.01 3.61 -21.57
CA PRO A 289 0.36 4.13 -21.68
C PRO A 289 1.30 3.56 -20.60
N ALA A 290 2.59 3.46 -20.91
CA ALA A 290 3.58 2.98 -19.95
C ALA A 290 3.62 3.89 -18.70
N GLY A 291 3.70 3.27 -17.52
CA GLY A 291 3.78 3.95 -16.23
C GLY A 291 2.54 4.75 -15.81
N SER A 292 1.44 4.66 -16.55
CA SER A 292 0.26 5.52 -16.38
C SER A 292 -0.98 4.74 -15.98
N GLU A 293 -1.92 5.43 -15.36
CA GLU A 293 -3.26 4.93 -15.05
C GLU A 293 -4.20 5.09 -16.25
N SER A 294 -5.16 4.19 -16.37
CA SER A 294 -6.21 4.20 -17.38
C SER A 294 -7.47 3.64 -16.75
N SER A 295 -8.64 4.08 -17.23
CA SER A 295 -9.93 3.63 -16.71
C SER A 295 -10.78 2.97 -17.79
N VAL A 296 -11.58 1.98 -17.39
CA VAL A 296 -12.59 1.35 -18.24
C VAL A 296 -13.90 1.22 -17.46
N ASN A 297 -15.03 1.38 -18.16
CA ASN A 297 -16.35 1.24 -17.57
C ASN A 297 -16.85 -0.19 -17.74
N LEU A 298 -17.29 -0.80 -16.65
CA LEU A 298 -17.86 -2.14 -16.59
C LEU A 298 -19.34 -2.02 -16.21
N SER A 299 -20.23 -2.27 -17.17
CA SER A 299 -21.68 -2.19 -16.95
C SER A 299 -22.26 -3.57 -16.65
N PHE A 300 -23.05 -3.66 -15.59
CA PHE A 300 -23.74 -4.87 -15.15
C PHE A 300 -25.18 -4.54 -14.74
N ARG A 301 -26.01 -5.56 -14.52
CA ARG A 301 -27.32 -5.39 -13.90
C ARG A 301 -27.22 -5.71 -12.43
N ALA A 302 -27.71 -4.82 -11.57
CA ALA A 302 -27.70 -5.04 -10.14
C ALA A 302 -28.42 -6.37 -9.79
N PRO A 303 -27.84 -7.19 -8.90
CA PRO A 303 -28.37 -8.51 -8.56
C PRO A 303 -29.67 -8.41 -7.73
N ALA A 304 -30.12 -9.55 -7.17
CA ALA A 304 -31.21 -9.55 -6.21
C ALA A 304 -30.86 -8.70 -4.97
N GLY A 305 -31.83 -8.46 -4.08
CA GLY A 305 -31.48 -7.78 -2.84
C GLY A 305 -30.66 -8.68 -1.92
N GLY A 306 -29.78 -8.08 -1.13
CA GLY A 306 -28.85 -8.76 -0.24
C GLY A 306 -27.42 -8.23 -0.32
N PHE A 307 -26.51 -8.97 0.30
CA PHE A 307 -25.07 -8.76 0.19
C PHE A 307 -24.52 -9.66 -0.90
N HIS A 308 -23.68 -9.09 -1.75
CA HIS A 308 -23.04 -9.77 -2.86
C HIS A 308 -21.54 -9.57 -2.77
N SER A 309 -20.79 -10.64 -2.98
CA SER A 309 -19.34 -10.57 -3.10
C SER A 309 -18.94 -10.62 -4.57
N GLY A 310 -17.87 -9.94 -4.90
CA GLY A 310 -17.39 -9.90 -6.27
C GLY A 310 -15.93 -9.52 -6.33
N PHE A 311 -15.40 -9.58 -7.54
CA PHE A 311 -14.09 -9.08 -7.85
C PHE A 311 -14.05 -8.55 -9.27
N ALA A 312 -13.21 -7.55 -9.49
CA ALA A 312 -12.75 -7.20 -10.81
C ALA A 312 -11.40 -7.86 -11.09
N GLU A 313 -11.15 -8.21 -12.34
CA GLU A 313 -9.95 -8.94 -12.76
C GLU A 313 -9.42 -8.44 -14.11
N LEU A 314 -8.10 -8.29 -14.23
CA LEU A 314 -7.41 -8.03 -15.49
C LEU A 314 -6.94 -9.34 -16.14
N GLU A 315 -6.66 -9.30 -17.45
CA GLU A 315 -5.99 -10.41 -18.13
C GLU A 315 -4.62 -10.73 -17.52
N GLU A 316 -4.19 -11.98 -17.69
CA GLU A 316 -2.99 -12.49 -17.05
C GLU A 316 -1.72 -11.73 -17.47
N ASP A 317 -0.81 -11.60 -16.51
CA ASP A 317 0.51 -11.01 -16.69
C ASP A 317 1.51 -11.68 -15.75
N ASN A 318 2.71 -11.10 -15.61
CA ASN A 318 3.73 -11.71 -14.78
C ASN A 318 3.48 -11.51 -13.27
N LEU A 319 2.46 -10.78 -12.82
CA LEU A 319 2.17 -10.60 -11.40
C LEU A 319 0.66 -10.70 -11.16
N MET A 320 0.16 -11.91 -11.05
CA MET A 320 -1.28 -12.16 -10.92
C MET A 320 -1.94 -11.54 -9.68
N MET A 321 -1.18 -11.22 -8.65
CA MET A 321 -1.74 -10.87 -7.34
C MET A 321 -2.30 -9.44 -7.27
N ASP A 322 -1.85 -8.52 -8.12
CA ASP A 322 -2.42 -7.16 -8.23
C ASP A 322 -3.45 -7.03 -9.37
N ASN A 323 -3.69 -8.12 -10.12
CA ASN A 323 -4.71 -8.19 -11.18
C ASN A 323 -6.13 -8.33 -10.67
N ARG A 324 -6.34 -8.55 -9.36
CA ARG A 324 -7.68 -8.76 -8.76
C ARG A 324 -8.00 -7.76 -7.67
N TYR A 325 -9.21 -7.20 -7.74
CA TYR A 325 -9.75 -6.29 -6.73
C TYR A 325 -11.09 -6.83 -6.21
N PHE A 326 -11.11 -7.23 -4.94
CA PHE A 326 -12.31 -7.78 -4.28
C PHE A 326 -13.20 -6.68 -3.71
N PHE A 327 -14.51 -6.88 -3.78
CA PHE A 327 -15.49 -5.96 -3.21
C PHE A 327 -16.69 -6.71 -2.63
N VAL A 328 -17.42 -6.02 -1.76
CA VAL A 328 -18.75 -6.41 -1.30
C VAL A 328 -19.70 -5.26 -1.60
N LEU A 329 -20.85 -5.57 -2.19
CA LEU A 329 -21.92 -4.59 -2.40
C LEU A 329 -23.21 -5.06 -1.74
N ARG A 330 -24.00 -4.11 -1.24
CA ARG A 330 -25.34 -4.34 -0.73
C ARG A 330 -26.35 -3.76 -1.71
N VAL A 331 -27.27 -4.59 -2.18
CA VAL A 331 -28.44 -4.16 -2.95
C VAL A 331 -29.62 -4.23 -1.99
N PRO A 332 -30.21 -3.10 -1.58
CA PRO A 332 -31.42 -3.14 -0.78
C PRO A 332 -32.54 -3.81 -1.57
N GLU A 333 -33.34 -4.67 -0.93
CA GLU A 333 -34.53 -5.24 -1.58
C GLU A 333 -35.56 -4.15 -1.86
N ARG A 334 -35.74 -3.26 -0.88
CA ARG A 334 -36.58 -2.06 -0.91
C ARG A 334 -36.00 -1.02 0.04
N ILE A 335 -36.39 0.22 -0.16
CA ILE A 335 -36.18 1.31 0.80
C ILE A 335 -37.52 1.61 1.44
N LYS A 336 -37.60 1.50 2.77
CA LYS A 336 -38.80 1.81 3.54
C LYS A 336 -38.71 3.21 4.12
N VAL A 337 -39.63 4.08 3.72
CA VAL A 337 -39.73 5.46 4.20
C VAL A 337 -40.99 5.62 5.04
N LEU A 338 -40.83 6.12 6.27
CA LEU A 338 -41.97 6.54 7.08
C LEU A 338 -42.12 8.06 7.00
N VAL A 339 -43.26 8.51 6.51
CA VAL A 339 -43.67 9.91 6.43
C VAL A 339 -44.56 10.25 7.63
N VAL A 340 -44.23 11.33 8.33
CA VAL A 340 -44.97 11.80 9.50
C VAL A 340 -45.42 13.24 9.28
N GLY A 341 -46.73 13.48 9.38
CA GLY A 341 -47.34 14.81 9.25
C GLY A 341 -48.75 14.83 9.81
N ASP A 342 -49.40 16.01 9.88
CA ASP A 342 -50.72 16.14 10.51
C ASP A 342 -51.89 15.90 9.55
N SER A 343 -51.66 16.05 8.25
CA SER A 343 -52.68 15.76 7.25
C SER A 343 -52.05 15.36 5.93
N GLU A 344 -52.79 14.58 5.12
CA GLU A 344 -52.26 14.09 3.84
C GLU A 344 -51.87 15.22 2.90
N SER A 345 -52.57 16.36 2.90
CA SER A 345 -52.20 17.52 2.07
C SER A 345 -50.80 18.06 2.34
N GLU A 346 -50.28 17.89 3.56
CA GLU A 346 -48.95 18.40 3.95
C GLU A 346 -47.79 17.50 3.51
N TYR A 347 -48.07 16.22 3.26
CA TYR A 347 -47.06 15.25 2.88
C TYR A 347 -47.36 14.54 1.55
N LEU A 348 -48.44 14.92 0.87
CA LEU A 348 -48.87 14.32 -0.40
C LEU A 348 -47.77 14.42 -1.46
N PHE A 349 -47.12 15.58 -1.60
CA PHE A 349 -46.09 15.76 -2.62
C PHE A 349 -44.85 14.90 -2.35
N PRO A 350 -44.22 14.93 -1.15
CA PRO A 350 -43.14 13.99 -0.84
C PRO A 350 -43.54 12.52 -1.02
N LYS A 351 -44.74 12.13 -0.58
CA LYS A 351 -45.26 10.76 -0.73
C LYS A 351 -45.36 10.34 -2.20
N LEU A 352 -45.93 11.19 -3.06
CA LEU A 352 -46.06 10.91 -4.50
C LEU A 352 -44.72 10.98 -5.24
N ALA A 353 -43.80 11.85 -4.82
CA ALA A 353 -42.47 11.91 -5.43
C ALA A 353 -41.66 10.63 -5.16
N LEU A 354 -41.78 10.07 -3.95
CA LEU A 354 -41.11 8.83 -3.56
C LEU A 354 -41.77 7.58 -4.14
N ASN A 355 -43.12 7.51 -4.13
CA ASN A 355 -43.87 6.40 -4.70
C ASN A 355 -45.09 6.89 -5.51
N PRO A 356 -44.91 7.27 -6.79
CA PRO A 356 -45.96 7.91 -7.60
C PRO A 356 -47.12 6.96 -7.94
N THR A 357 -46.87 5.66 -7.95
CA THR A 357 -47.89 4.65 -8.28
C THR A 357 -48.65 4.15 -7.04
N GLY A 358 -48.13 4.40 -5.84
CA GLY A 358 -48.62 3.79 -4.61
C GLY A 358 -48.53 2.26 -4.61
N ALA A 359 -47.83 1.66 -5.58
CA ALA A 359 -47.76 0.22 -5.71
C ALA A 359 -46.78 -0.34 -4.67
N ASP A 360 -47.19 -1.40 -3.99
CA ASP A 360 -46.32 -2.17 -3.09
C ASP A 360 -45.14 -2.80 -3.82
N THR A 361 -45.12 -2.82 -5.16
CA THR A 361 -44.00 -3.32 -5.97
C THR A 361 -42.93 -2.27 -6.25
N SER A 362 -43.13 -1.01 -5.83
CA SER A 362 -42.12 0.05 -5.94
C SER A 362 -40.86 -0.30 -5.14
N TYR A 363 -39.71 0.16 -5.62
CA TYR A 363 -38.44 0.03 -4.91
C TYR A 363 -38.44 0.81 -3.59
N ILE A 364 -39.04 2.01 -3.61
CA ILE A 364 -39.31 2.80 -2.42
C ILE A 364 -40.75 2.55 -1.99
N SER A 365 -40.93 2.00 -0.79
CA SER A 365 -42.21 1.87 -0.13
C SER A 365 -42.37 3.00 0.89
N VAL A 366 -43.54 3.63 0.90
CA VAL A 366 -43.81 4.81 1.71
C VAL A 366 -45.02 4.54 2.60
N ASP A 367 -44.80 4.47 3.90
CA ASP A 367 -45.86 4.48 4.90
C ASP A 367 -46.05 5.91 5.40
N ALA A 368 -47.29 6.34 5.59
CA ALA A 368 -47.59 7.68 6.08
C ALA A 368 -48.48 7.59 7.31
N ILE A 369 -48.10 8.31 8.37
CA ILE A 369 -48.83 8.33 9.64
C ILE A 369 -49.11 9.75 10.10
N ASN A 370 -50.21 9.89 10.84
CA ASN A 370 -50.49 11.12 11.54
C ASN A 370 -49.54 11.29 12.73
N SER A 371 -49.00 12.49 12.96
CA SER A 371 -48.10 12.78 14.10
C SER A 371 -48.70 12.36 15.46
N SER A 372 -50.01 12.51 15.66
CA SER A 372 -50.70 12.12 16.90
C SER A 372 -50.72 10.62 17.15
N ARG A 373 -50.47 9.80 16.12
CA ARG A 373 -50.41 8.33 16.19
C ARG A 373 -48.98 7.78 16.13
N SER A 374 -47.97 8.66 16.07
CA SER A 374 -46.57 8.28 15.91
C SER A 374 -46.00 7.50 17.11
N ALA A 375 -46.56 7.68 18.30
CA ALA A 375 -46.07 7.06 19.53
C ALA A 375 -46.05 5.51 19.50
N GLY A 376 -46.93 4.85 18.72
CA GLY A 376 -46.93 3.39 18.61
C GLY A 376 -46.05 2.80 17.50
N GLN A 377 -45.42 3.63 16.66
CA GLN A 377 -44.73 3.15 15.47
C GLN A 377 -43.34 2.60 15.80
N LEU A 378 -43.05 1.39 15.29
CA LEU A 378 -41.73 0.77 15.31
C LEU A 378 -40.85 1.39 14.22
N LEU A 379 -39.83 2.14 14.61
CA LEU A 379 -38.94 2.84 13.67
C LEU A 379 -37.89 1.93 13.04
N THR A 380 -37.59 0.79 13.67
CA THR A 380 -36.62 -0.21 13.18
C THR A 380 -37.02 -0.88 11.87
N ASP A 381 -38.29 -0.74 11.46
CA ASP A 381 -38.80 -1.31 10.22
C ASP A 381 -38.51 -0.42 9.00
N TYR A 382 -37.98 0.79 9.20
CA TYR A 382 -37.74 1.79 8.17
C TYR A 382 -36.25 2.07 7.98
N ASP A 383 -35.90 2.56 6.80
CA ASP A 383 -34.54 3.04 6.47
C ASP A 383 -34.46 4.57 6.60
N VAL A 384 -35.56 5.26 6.31
CA VAL A 384 -35.64 6.73 6.32
C VAL A 384 -36.91 7.21 7.03
N LEU A 385 -36.76 8.23 7.87
CA LEU A 385 -37.86 8.99 8.45
C LEU A 385 -37.96 10.35 7.75
N LEU A 386 -39.16 10.70 7.30
CA LEU A 386 -39.47 11.98 6.67
C LEU A 386 -40.54 12.69 7.49
N VAL A 387 -40.22 13.87 8.04
CA VAL A 387 -41.20 14.73 8.70
C VAL A 387 -41.56 15.88 7.77
N SER A 388 -42.86 16.01 7.43
CA SER A 388 -43.39 17.06 6.56
C SER A 388 -44.76 17.49 7.07
N GLY A 389 -44.87 18.74 7.52
CA GLY A 389 -46.10 19.36 8.02
C GLY A 389 -46.73 18.67 9.24
N ALA A 390 -45.90 18.18 10.16
CA ALA A 390 -46.33 17.92 11.53
C ALA A 390 -46.25 19.22 12.34
N THR A 391 -47.26 19.57 13.15
CA THR A 391 -47.20 20.73 14.04
C THR A 391 -46.25 20.47 15.21
N THR A 392 -46.37 19.31 15.86
CA THR A 392 -45.47 18.82 16.92
C THR A 392 -45.31 17.30 16.83
N LEU A 393 -44.44 16.72 17.65
CA LEU A 393 -44.27 15.27 17.83
C LEU A 393 -44.34 14.92 19.31
N SER A 394 -44.68 13.68 19.66
CA SER A 394 -44.59 13.27 21.07
C SER A 394 -43.12 13.13 21.49
N ASP A 395 -42.81 13.45 22.76
CA ASP A 395 -41.46 13.28 23.31
C ASP A 395 -40.93 11.84 23.16
N GLU A 396 -41.81 10.85 23.36
CA GLU A 396 -41.48 9.43 23.18
C GLU A 396 -41.04 9.13 21.74
N PHE A 397 -41.75 9.68 20.75
CA PHE A 397 -41.40 9.51 19.34
C PHE A 397 -40.08 10.20 19.01
N ILE A 398 -39.85 11.41 19.53
CA ILE A 398 -38.59 12.13 19.38
C ILE A 398 -37.41 11.32 19.93
N SER A 399 -37.52 10.76 21.13
CA SER A 399 -36.44 9.94 21.71
C SER A 399 -36.10 8.73 20.83
N ARG A 400 -37.11 8.05 20.28
CA ARG A 400 -36.87 6.93 19.37
C ARG A 400 -36.33 7.36 18.02
N LEU A 401 -36.78 8.50 17.49
CA LEU A 401 -36.25 9.09 16.26
C LEU A 401 -34.76 9.42 16.44
N THR A 402 -34.38 10.02 17.58
CA THR A 402 -32.98 10.30 17.90
C THR A 402 -32.15 9.01 17.90
N SER A 403 -32.58 7.97 18.62
CA SER A 403 -31.86 6.68 18.61
C SER A 403 -31.81 6.03 17.23
N PHE A 404 -32.89 6.14 16.45
CA PHE A 404 -32.95 5.62 15.08
C PHE A 404 -31.88 6.27 14.20
N VAL A 405 -31.78 7.60 14.22
CA VAL A 405 -30.75 8.32 13.44
C VAL A 405 -29.36 7.99 13.95
N GLU A 406 -29.13 8.03 15.27
CA GLU A 406 -27.82 7.70 15.85
C GLU A 406 -27.33 6.30 15.46
N SER A 407 -28.26 5.35 15.28
CA SER A 407 -27.97 3.97 14.86
C SER A 407 -27.74 3.78 13.35
N GLY A 408 -27.83 4.84 12.54
CA GLY A 408 -27.59 4.78 11.09
C GLY A 408 -28.80 5.09 10.21
N GLY A 409 -29.97 5.34 10.80
CA GLY A 409 -31.18 5.71 10.06
C GLY A 409 -31.07 7.07 9.36
N GLY A 410 -31.71 7.21 8.21
CA GLY A 410 -31.79 8.48 7.50
C GLY A 410 -32.93 9.36 8.02
N PHE A 411 -32.70 10.66 8.20
CA PHE A 411 -33.74 11.60 8.59
C PHE A 411 -33.82 12.78 7.63
N LEU A 412 -35.01 13.02 7.08
CA LEU A 412 -35.34 14.17 6.26
C LEU A 412 -36.41 15.01 6.95
N PHE A 413 -36.09 16.26 7.24
CA PHE A 413 -37.05 17.23 7.76
C PHE A 413 -37.38 18.27 6.69
N ILE A 414 -38.65 18.39 6.34
CA ILE A 414 -39.15 19.46 5.47
C ILE A 414 -39.93 20.43 6.34
N ALA A 415 -39.38 21.62 6.54
CA ALA A 415 -40.01 22.67 7.33
C ALA A 415 -41.35 23.06 6.73
N SER A 416 -42.33 23.38 7.57
CA SER A 416 -43.64 23.86 7.12
C SER A 416 -44.11 25.05 7.94
N ASN A 417 -44.91 25.93 7.34
CA ASN A 417 -45.60 27.02 8.00
C ASN A 417 -46.66 26.54 9.00
N LYS A 418 -47.01 25.25 8.98
CA LYS A 418 -47.87 24.58 9.99
C LYS A 418 -47.08 23.99 11.16
N SER A 419 -45.75 23.86 11.03
CA SER A 419 -44.87 23.32 12.06
C SER A 419 -44.58 24.36 13.14
N ASP A 420 -44.64 23.96 14.41
CA ASP A 420 -44.12 24.78 15.49
C ASP A 420 -42.59 24.66 15.54
N MET A 421 -41.92 25.54 14.80
CA MET A 421 -40.47 25.53 14.70
C MET A 421 -39.76 25.77 16.04
N ASP A 422 -40.39 26.46 16.99
CA ASP A 422 -39.82 26.65 18.33
C ASP A 422 -39.86 25.31 19.09
N PHE A 423 -40.95 24.56 18.97
CA PHE A 423 -41.03 23.20 19.51
C PHE A 423 -39.98 22.26 18.89
N PHE A 424 -39.83 22.24 17.57
CA PHE A 424 -38.85 21.38 16.90
C PHE A 424 -37.42 21.76 17.24
N GLN A 425 -37.11 23.05 17.36
CA GLN A 425 -35.82 23.52 17.84
C GLN A 425 -35.51 22.92 19.22
N GLU A 426 -36.37 23.18 20.21
CA GLU A 426 -36.12 22.82 21.61
C GLU A 426 -36.19 21.30 21.86
N SER A 427 -37.14 20.62 21.22
CA SER A 427 -37.45 19.23 21.53
C SER A 427 -36.69 18.25 20.65
N LEU A 428 -36.46 18.56 19.38
CA LEU A 428 -35.85 17.65 18.41
C LEU A 428 -34.40 18.05 18.08
N PHE A 429 -34.20 19.25 17.52
CA PHE A 429 -32.89 19.62 16.99
C PHE A 429 -31.87 19.83 18.11
N HIS A 430 -32.19 20.51 19.21
CA HIS A 430 -31.27 20.59 20.35
C HIS A 430 -30.81 19.22 20.91
N ARG A 431 -31.62 18.17 20.76
CA ARG A 431 -31.25 16.78 21.13
C ARG A 431 -30.43 16.07 20.06
N LEU A 432 -30.77 16.29 18.78
CA LEU A 432 -30.21 15.57 17.65
C LEU A 432 -28.94 16.24 17.11
N VAL A 433 -29.05 17.51 16.76
CA VAL A 433 -28.02 18.34 16.13
C VAL A 433 -28.28 19.82 16.45
N ALA A 434 -27.33 20.53 17.05
CA ALA A 434 -27.50 21.90 17.55
C ALA A 434 -27.82 22.92 16.43
N LEU A 435 -29.09 22.98 16.02
CA LEU A 435 -29.64 23.86 15.01
C LEU A 435 -30.70 24.74 15.62
N GLU A 436 -30.64 26.02 15.31
CA GLU A 436 -31.63 27.00 15.74
C GLU A 436 -32.41 27.53 14.54
N PHE A 437 -33.63 27.97 14.78
CA PHE A 437 -34.56 28.48 13.80
C PHE A 437 -35.10 29.84 14.21
N GLU A 438 -35.19 30.76 13.25
CA GLU A 438 -35.80 32.07 13.42
C GLU A 438 -37.00 32.16 12.46
N LYS A 439 -38.19 32.40 13.02
CA LYS A 439 -39.41 32.61 12.23
C LYS A 439 -39.26 33.86 11.35
N GLN A 440 -39.41 33.69 10.04
CA GLN A 440 -39.48 34.80 9.09
C GLN A 440 -40.93 35.26 8.92
N LYS A 441 -41.13 36.58 8.78
CA LYS A 441 -42.38 37.08 8.21
C LYS A 441 -42.37 36.79 6.71
N PRO A 442 -43.47 36.32 6.11
CA PRO A 442 -43.56 36.15 4.66
C PRO A 442 -43.17 37.45 3.97
N SER A 443 -42.18 37.40 3.08
CA SER A 443 -41.87 38.54 2.23
C SER A 443 -43.04 38.77 1.26
N SER A 444 -43.25 39.99 0.77
CA SER A 444 -44.30 40.26 -0.24
C SER A 444 -43.97 39.70 -1.63
N GLY A 445 -42.87 38.93 -1.76
CA GLY A 445 -42.40 38.31 -3.00
C GLY A 445 -41.98 36.87 -2.76
N PHE A 446 -41.15 36.35 -3.66
CA PHE A 446 -40.61 35.00 -3.61
C PHE A 446 -39.09 35.01 -3.48
N LEU A 447 -38.55 33.93 -2.92
CA LEU A 447 -37.14 33.60 -2.92
C LEU A 447 -36.85 32.57 -4.02
N THR A 448 -35.62 32.53 -4.50
CA THR A 448 -35.13 31.55 -5.47
C THR A 448 -33.85 30.91 -4.96
N ILE A 449 -33.39 29.84 -5.59
CA ILE A 449 -32.08 29.23 -5.27
C ILE A 449 -30.98 30.12 -5.86
N SER A 450 -30.11 30.66 -5.02
CA SER A 450 -29.00 31.54 -5.45
C SER A 450 -27.67 30.83 -5.61
N SER A 451 -27.47 29.73 -4.88
CA SER A 451 -26.24 28.95 -4.92
C SER A 451 -26.52 27.50 -4.50
N PHE A 452 -25.80 26.56 -5.09
CA PHE A 452 -25.88 25.14 -4.78
C PHE A 452 -24.53 24.46 -4.99
N ASP A 453 -24.30 23.38 -4.25
CA ASP A 453 -23.10 22.54 -4.35
C ASP A 453 -23.31 21.47 -5.44
N ILE A 454 -23.01 21.80 -6.70
CA ILE A 454 -23.24 20.92 -7.85
C ILE A 454 -22.51 19.55 -7.77
N GLU A 455 -21.44 19.49 -6.98
CA GLU A 455 -20.70 18.24 -6.73
C GLU A 455 -21.44 17.33 -5.74
N HIS A 456 -22.41 17.84 -4.99
CA HIS A 456 -23.22 17.04 -4.08
C HIS A 456 -24.01 15.96 -4.85
N PRO A 457 -24.09 14.70 -4.36
CA PRO A 457 -24.78 13.61 -5.05
C PRO A 457 -26.25 13.89 -5.42
N ILE A 458 -26.95 14.72 -4.63
CA ILE A 458 -28.36 15.08 -4.90
C ILE A 458 -28.56 15.82 -6.23
N PHE A 459 -27.51 16.50 -6.72
CA PHE A 459 -27.54 17.24 -7.98
C PHE A 459 -26.83 16.52 -9.12
N GLU A 460 -26.47 15.25 -8.94
CA GLU A 460 -25.85 14.44 -10.01
C GLU A 460 -26.62 14.48 -11.34
N PRO A 461 -27.98 14.41 -11.37
CA PRO A 461 -28.75 14.54 -12.61
C PRO A 461 -28.63 15.89 -13.32
N PHE A 462 -28.15 16.92 -12.62
CA PHE A 462 -28.03 18.30 -13.13
C PHE A 462 -26.58 18.71 -13.43
N ARG A 463 -25.58 17.87 -13.12
CA ARG A 463 -24.15 18.21 -13.30
C ARG A 463 -23.77 18.55 -14.73
N GLU A 464 -24.32 17.84 -15.72
CA GLU A 464 -24.03 18.11 -17.13
C GLU A 464 -24.61 19.45 -17.61
N ILE A 465 -25.76 19.83 -17.08
CA ILE A 465 -26.44 21.09 -17.42
C ILE A 465 -25.80 22.26 -16.67
N GLY A 466 -25.36 22.02 -15.42
CA GLY A 466 -24.76 23.04 -14.55
C GLY A 466 -25.75 24.06 -13.99
N GLU A 467 -27.04 23.91 -14.28
CA GLU A 467 -28.11 24.81 -13.85
C GLU A 467 -29.28 24.01 -13.23
N LEU A 468 -29.94 24.60 -12.23
CA LEU A 468 -31.15 24.06 -11.64
C LEU A 468 -32.39 24.74 -12.23
N PRO A 469 -33.54 24.05 -12.34
CA PRO A 469 -34.81 24.69 -12.69
C PRO A 469 -35.13 25.84 -11.72
N GLU A 470 -35.71 26.91 -12.23
CA GLU A 470 -36.17 28.02 -11.39
C GLU A 470 -37.32 27.54 -10.50
N VAL A 471 -37.19 27.78 -9.19
CA VAL A 471 -38.18 27.43 -8.17
C VAL A 471 -38.43 28.64 -7.29
N HIS A 472 -39.70 29.00 -7.12
CA HIS A 472 -40.11 30.07 -6.22
C HIS A 472 -40.48 29.52 -4.85
N PHE A 473 -39.97 30.15 -3.80
CA PHE A 473 -40.29 29.87 -2.41
C PHE A 473 -40.99 31.08 -1.80
N TYR A 474 -42.20 30.91 -1.31
CA TYR A 474 -43.04 31.96 -0.71
C TYR A 474 -42.92 31.99 0.82
N TRP A 475 -42.39 30.93 1.41
CA TRP A 475 -42.16 30.82 2.85
C TRP A 475 -40.87 30.04 3.13
N ASN A 476 -40.11 30.45 4.13
CA ASN A 476 -38.99 29.67 4.67
C ASN A 476 -38.81 29.97 6.17
N VAL A 477 -38.15 29.05 6.87
CA VAL A 477 -37.57 29.31 8.17
C VAL A 477 -36.10 29.67 8.00
N ARG A 478 -35.58 30.57 8.86
CA ARG A 478 -34.16 30.91 8.82
C ARG A 478 -33.40 30.04 9.80
N ALA A 479 -32.42 29.28 9.31
CA ALA A 479 -31.52 28.53 10.17
C ALA A 479 -30.45 29.44 10.81
N ARG A 480 -30.08 29.15 12.06
CA ARG A 480 -29.00 29.77 12.84
C ARG A 480 -28.13 28.69 13.45
N ASN A 481 -26.92 29.06 13.85
CA ASN A 481 -25.97 28.15 14.52
C ASN A 481 -25.63 26.87 13.72
N TYR A 482 -25.57 26.97 12.38
CA TYR A 482 -25.36 25.83 11.48
C TYR A 482 -23.91 25.68 10.98
N SER A 483 -22.92 26.17 11.73
CA SER A 483 -21.50 26.14 11.30
C SER A 483 -20.93 24.72 11.12
N GLY A 484 -21.52 23.73 11.79
CA GLY A 484 -21.19 22.30 11.65
C GLY A 484 -21.90 21.57 10.51
N TYR A 485 -22.70 22.27 9.70
CA TYR A 485 -23.52 21.69 8.63
C TYR A 485 -22.89 21.96 7.27
N ARG A 486 -23.10 21.04 6.33
CA ARG A 486 -22.84 21.30 4.91
C ARG A 486 -24.09 21.98 4.32
N THR A 487 -23.94 23.23 3.91
CA THR A 487 -24.98 23.91 3.13
C THR A 487 -24.95 23.42 1.69
N ILE A 488 -25.98 22.69 1.28
CA ILE A 488 -26.08 22.11 -0.06
C ILE A 488 -26.69 23.10 -1.06
N ALA A 489 -27.65 23.91 -0.61
CA ALA A 489 -28.25 25.00 -1.40
C ALA A 489 -28.64 26.17 -0.50
N SER A 490 -28.63 27.38 -1.07
CA SER A 490 -29.03 28.63 -0.40
C SER A 490 -30.06 29.40 -1.21
N LEU A 491 -30.91 30.14 -0.50
CA LEU A 491 -31.90 31.04 -1.06
C LEU A 491 -31.27 32.39 -1.42
N SER A 492 -31.95 33.15 -2.28
CA SER A 492 -31.58 34.52 -2.67
C SER A 492 -31.51 35.53 -1.53
N SER A 493 -32.05 35.20 -0.35
CA SER A 493 -31.85 35.97 0.89
C SER A 493 -30.48 35.75 1.54
N GLY A 494 -29.72 34.73 1.09
CA GLY A 494 -28.49 34.24 1.72
C GLY A 494 -28.74 33.15 2.78
N ASP A 495 -29.99 32.87 3.14
CA ASP A 495 -30.34 31.82 4.10
C ASP A 495 -30.20 30.42 3.46
N PRO A 496 -29.76 29.38 4.20
CA PRO A 496 -29.62 28.04 3.65
C PRO A 496 -31.00 27.43 3.34
N LEU A 497 -31.14 26.80 2.18
CA LEU A 497 -32.33 26.04 1.76
C LEU A 497 -32.23 24.57 2.18
N ILE A 498 -31.08 23.95 1.93
CA ILE A 498 -30.83 22.52 2.22
C ILE A 498 -29.55 22.42 3.06
N LEU A 499 -29.68 21.82 4.24
CA LEU A 499 -28.57 21.54 5.15
C LEU A 499 -28.39 20.02 5.31
N GLU A 500 -27.15 19.56 5.29
CA GLU A 500 -26.75 18.19 5.65
C GLU A 500 -25.95 18.19 6.96
N SER A 501 -26.27 17.24 7.83
CA SER A 501 -25.51 16.92 9.04
C SER A 501 -25.55 15.43 9.34
N LYS A 502 -24.88 15.03 10.42
CA LYS A 502 -24.86 13.65 10.93
C LYS A 502 -25.12 13.64 12.42
N ALA A 503 -25.77 12.59 12.88
CA ALA A 503 -25.86 12.23 14.30
C ALA A 503 -25.59 10.73 14.43
N GLY A 504 -24.59 10.36 15.24
CA GLY A 504 -24.06 8.99 15.24
C GLY A 504 -23.64 8.53 13.84
N GLU A 505 -24.14 7.37 13.42
CA GLU A 505 -23.91 6.80 12.08
C GLU A 505 -24.93 7.30 11.04
N GLY A 506 -25.99 8.01 11.46
CA GLY A 506 -27.06 8.46 10.58
C GLY A 506 -26.81 9.78 9.89
N LYS A 507 -27.59 10.02 8.84
CA LYS A 507 -27.58 11.26 8.06
C LYS A 507 -28.86 12.04 8.27
N ILE A 508 -28.72 13.36 8.36
CA ILE A 508 -29.83 14.30 8.54
C ILE A 508 -29.80 15.30 7.39
N LEU A 509 -30.92 15.42 6.69
CA LEU A 509 -31.18 16.46 5.69
C LEU A 509 -32.33 17.35 6.16
N ILE A 510 -32.16 18.65 6.00
CA ILE A 510 -33.14 19.64 6.43
C ILE A 510 -33.40 20.58 5.27
N ILE A 511 -34.66 20.63 4.83
CA ILE A 511 -35.17 21.60 3.88
C ILE A 511 -35.88 22.70 4.67
N THR A 512 -35.37 23.92 4.60
CA THR A 512 -35.84 25.06 5.41
C THR A 512 -37.06 25.78 4.81
N SER A 513 -37.69 25.17 3.80
CA SER A 513 -38.93 25.64 3.19
C SER A 513 -39.86 24.46 2.93
N GLY A 514 -41.15 24.75 2.84
CA GLY A 514 -42.18 23.73 2.67
C GLY A 514 -42.38 23.32 1.23
N SER A 515 -42.99 22.14 1.06
CA SER A 515 -43.27 21.54 -0.25
C SER A 515 -44.72 21.72 -0.70
N SER A 516 -45.58 22.33 0.12
CA SER A 516 -46.95 22.64 -0.27
C SER A 516 -47.00 23.84 -1.22
N ARG A 517 -48.10 23.96 -1.99
CA ARG A 517 -48.30 25.05 -2.96
C ARG A 517 -48.41 26.44 -2.31
N GLU A 518 -48.70 26.51 -1.02
CA GLU A 518 -48.72 27.79 -0.28
C GLU A 518 -47.29 28.24 0.10
N GLU A 519 -46.33 27.32 0.11
CA GLU A 519 -44.98 27.55 0.61
C GLU A 519 -43.95 27.61 -0.51
N SER A 520 -44.10 26.82 -1.58
CA SER A 520 -43.22 26.85 -2.74
C SER A 520 -43.78 26.16 -3.99
N ASP A 521 -43.14 26.43 -5.13
CA ASP A 521 -43.37 25.74 -6.41
C ASP A 521 -42.58 24.43 -6.52
N ILE A 522 -41.79 24.04 -5.49
CA ILE A 522 -40.80 22.96 -5.59
C ILE A 522 -41.44 21.65 -6.03
N ALA A 523 -42.62 21.31 -5.48
CA ALA A 523 -43.31 20.06 -5.78
C ALA A 523 -43.72 19.91 -7.26
N THR A 524 -43.83 21.02 -7.99
CA THR A 524 -44.14 21.02 -9.44
C THR A 524 -42.91 21.18 -10.33
N SER A 525 -41.75 21.43 -9.73
CA SER A 525 -40.47 21.56 -10.43
C SER A 525 -39.87 20.20 -10.79
N ALA A 526 -39.12 20.16 -11.89
CA ALA A 526 -38.31 19.01 -12.28
C ALA A 526 -37.21 18.68 -11.24
N LEU A 527 -36.95 19.57 -10.28
CA LEU A 527 -35.98 19.38 -9.20
C LEU A 527 -36.43 18.38 -8.13
N PHE A 528 -37.73 18.30 -7.85
CA PHE A 528 -38.22 17.70 -6.60
C PHE A 528 -38.12 16.18 -6.52
N VAL A 529 -38.47 15.48 -7.60
CA VAL A 529 -38.37 14.01 -7.64
C VAL A 529 -36.91 13.56 -7.56
N PRO A 530 -35.97 14.08 -8.38
CA PRO A 530 -34.56 13.74 -8.24
C PRO A 530 -34.00 14.05 -6.85
N LEU A 531 -34.37 15.18 -6.25
CA LEU A 531 -33.90 15.61 -4.93
C LEU A 531 -34.31 14.62 -3.82
N LEU A 532 -35.50 14.03 -3.90
CA LEU A 532 -35.98 13.07 -2.90
C LEU A 532 -35.46 11.64 -3.12
N HIS A 533 -35.10 11.27 -4.35
CA HIS A 533 -34.60 9.93 -4.69
C HIS A 533 -33.09 9.76 -4.53
N ARG A 534 -32.32 10.86 -4.55
CA ARG A 534 -30.87 10.87 -4.39
C ARG A 534 -30.48 11.13 -2.95
#